data_AF-A0AA39S4C1-F1
#
_entry.id   AF-A0AA39S4C1-F1
#
_cell.length_a   1.000
_cell.length_b   1.000
_cell.length_c   1.000
_cell.angle_alpha   90.00
_cell.angle_beta   90.00
_cell.angle_gamma   90.00
#
_symmetry.space_group_name_H-M   'P 1'
#
loop_
_entity.id
_entity.type
_entity.pdbx_description
1 polymer ?
#
loop_
_entity_poly.entity_id
_entity_poly.type
_entity_poly.pdbx_seq_one_letter_code
_entity_poly.pdbx_strand_id
1 'polypeptide(L)'
;MDECEKIFSRMSDRKDDLSWNSMISGYRHNNLWYKAMVLGLFMIQRGQRLDHFTFVTVLCACASVATLERGMELHASALRARLESNVLVGGALVAMYSQCRRIDFALRVFDMMPKRNVYSWNSMISGYARHGYGEKALRLFSRMVQSGQRLDHICQCS
;
A
#
# COMPACT_ATOMS: atom_id res chain seq x y z
N MET A 1 21.81 7.12 -5.14
CA MET A 1 21.03 5.88 -5.38
C MET A 1 21.89 4.80 -6.03
N ASP A 2 22.56 5.09 -7.15
CA ASP A 2 23.37 4.13 -7.91
C ASP A 2 24.47 3.42 -7.09
N GLU A 3 25.06 4.12 -6.12
CA GLU A 3 26.06 3.55 -5.23
C GLU A 3 25.45 2.55 -4.24
N CYS A 4 24.26 2.83 -3.71
CA CYS A 4 23.50 1.88 -2.90
C CYS A 4 23.12 0.63 -3.69
N GLU A 5 22.77 0.76 -4.98
CA GLU A 5 22.49 -0.39 -5.87
C GLU A 5 23.73 -1.27 -6.10
N LYS A 6 24.90 -0.64 -6.31
CA LYS A 6 26.18 -1.35 -6.46
C LYS A 6 26.58 -2.07 -5.18
N ILE A 7 26.41 -1.44 -4.02
CA ILE A 7 26.69 -2.08 -2.71
C ILE A 7 25.72 -3.23 -2.48
N PHE A 8 24.43 -3.02 -2.74
CA PHE A 8 23.40 -4.02 -2.53
C PHE A 8 23.59 -5.27 -3.41
N SER A 9 23.97 -5.09 -4.68
CA SER A 9 24.26 -6.20 -5.59
C SER A 9 25.49 -7.01 -5.17
N ARG A 10 26.45 -6.40 -4.47
CA ARG A 10 27.67 -7.06 -3.97
C ARG A 10 27.51 -7.81 -2.65
N MET A 11 26.42 -7.60 -1.91
CA MET A 11 26.16 -8.35 -0.66
C MET A 11 25.79 -9.81 -0.96
N SER A 12 26.64 -10.75 -0.53
CA SER A 12 26.48 -12.21 -0.69
C SER A 12 25.34 -12.77 0.18
N ASP A 13 24.43 -13.53 -0.44
CA ASP A 13 23.36 -14.46 0.00
C ASP A 13 22.60 -14.30 1.34
N ARG A 14 23.02 -13.47 2.29
CA ARG A 14 22.25 -13.05 3.46
C ARG A 14 22.05 -11.54 3.43
N LYS A 15 21.28 -11.07 2.45
CA LYS A 15 20.63 -9.77 2.59
C LYS A 15 19.61 -9.91 3.71
N ASP A 16 19.90 -9.32 4.86
CA ASP A 16 19.01 -9.29 6.02
C ASP A 16 17.81 -8.36 5.76
N ASP A 17 16.74 -8.50 6.55
CA ASP A 17 15.48 -7.76 6.34
C ASP A 17 15.71 -6.23 6.35
N LEU A 18 16.74 -5.76 7.08
CA LEU A 18 17.14 -4.35 7.14
C LEU A 18 17.70 -3.85 5.81
N SER A 19 18.62 -4.59 5.18
CA SER A 19 19.22 -4.18 3.90
C SER A 19 18.19 -3.99 2.79
N TRP A 20 17.17 -4.84 2.75
CA TRP A 20 16.06 -4.73 1.82
C TRP A 20 15.17 -3.51 2.10
N ASN A 21 14.77 -3.32 3.36
CA ASN A 21 13.94 -2.20 3.78
C ASN A 21 14.63 -0.85 3.52
N SER A 22 15.95 -0.77 3.75
CA SER A 22 16.75 0.41 3.42
C SER A 22 16.71 0.72 1.92
N MET A 23 16.84 -0.29 1.06
CA MET A 23 16.77 -0.10 -0.39
C MET A 23 15.38 0.31 -0.87
N ILE A 24 14.33 -0.35 -0.36
CA ILE A 24 12.94 -0.05 -0.71
C ILE A 24 12.55 1.37 -0.27
N SER A 25 12.98 1.77 0.94
CA SER A 25 12.81 3.14 1.43
C SER A 25 13.58 4.15 0.56
N GLY A 26 14.83 3.84 0.21
CA GLY A 26 15.64 4.65 -0.70
C GLY A 26 14.94 4.89 -2.04
N TYR A 27 14.39 3.84 -2.66
CA TYR A 27 13.64 3.97 -3.91
C TYR A 27 12.39 4.83 -3.77
N ARG A 28 11.64 4.66 -2.68
CA ARG A 28 10.45 5.46 -2.38
C ARG A 28 10.78 6.96 -2.33
N HIS A 29 11.81 7.33 -1.57
CA HIS A 29 12.21 8.74 -1.41
C HIS A 29 12.81 9.36 -2.68
N ASN A 30 13.28 8.54 -3.62
CA ASN A 30 13.82 8.98 -4.91
C ASN A 30 12.80 8.89 -6.06
N ASN A 31 11.49 8.70 -5.77
CA ASN A 31 10.42 8.52 -6.76
C ASN A 31 10.64 7.35 -7.74
N LEU A 32 11.46 6.37 -7.38
CA LEU A 32 11.76 5.17 -8.17
C LEU A 32 10.78 4.03 -7.83
N TRP A 33 9.48 4.32 -7.90
CA TRP A 33 8.40 3.41 -7.50
C TRP A 33 8.45 2.06 -8.21
N TYR A 34 8.80 2.05 -9.51
CA TYR A 34 8.98 0.82 -10.27
C TYR A 34 10.09 -0.06 -9.69
N LYS A 35 11.24 0.53 -9.32
CA LYS A 35 12.35 -0.22 -8.70
C LYS A 35 11.99 -0.72 -7.31
N ALA A 36 11.27 0.07 -6.50
CA ALA A 36 10.72 -0.36 -5.22
C ALA A 36 9.78 -1.57 -5.38
N MET A 37 8.90 -1.52 -6.39
CA MET A 37 7.98 -2.62 -6.70
C MET A 37 8.74 -3.89 -7.10
N VAL A 38 9.64 -3.81 -8.08
CA VAL A 38 10.40 -4.96 -8.55
C VAL A 38 11.24 -5.56 -7.42
N LEU A 39 11.90 -4.73 -6.62
CA LEU A 39 12.71 -5.21 -5.50
C LEU A 39 11.86 -5.91 -4.44
N GLY A 40 10.71 -5.34 -4.08
CA GLY A 40 9.79 -5.93 -3.11
C GLY A 40 9.13 -7.22 -3.61
N LEU A 41 8.77 -7.31 -4.89
CA LEU A 41 8.27 -8.56 -5.49
C LEU A 41 9.35 -9.64 -5.52
N PHE A 42 10.61 -9.26 -5.80
CA PHE A 42 11.73 -10.19 -5.78
C PHE A 42 12.01 -10.75 -4.36
N MET A 43 11.83 -9.94 -3.31
CA MET A 43 11.87 -10.44 -1.92
C MET A 43 10.83 -11.51 -1.65
N ILE A 44 9.61 -11.33 -2.16
CA ILE A 44 8.51 -12.30 -2.01
C ILE A 44 8.87 -13.62 -2.68
N GLN A 45 9.42 -13.56 -3.90
CA GLN A 45 9.86 -14.76 -4.63
C GLN A 45 10.97 -15.52 -3.89
N ARG A 46 11.85 -14.82 -3.19
CA ARG A 46 12.90 -15.43 -2.36
C ARG A 46 12.41 -15.97 -1.02
N GLY A 47 11.11 -15.86 -0.72
CA GLY A 47 10.54 -16.33 0.53
C GLY A 47 10.96 -15.52 1.75
N GLN A 48 11.45 -14.29 1.54
CA GLN A 48 11.91 -13.44 2.64
C GLN A 48 10.72 -12.91 3.42
N ARG A 49 10.86 -12.82 4.76
CA ARG A 49 9.78 -12.33 5.61
C ARG A 49 9.59 -10.84 5.37
N LEU A 50 8.51 -10.48 4.68
CA LEU A 50 8.10 -9.10 4.55
C LEU A 50 7.52 -8.60 5.87
N ASP A 51 7.93 -7.41 6.29
CA ASP A 51 7.23 -6.69 7.33
C ASP A 51 6.11 -5.81 6.74
N HIS A 52 5.30 -5.24 7.61
CA HIS A 52 4.21 -4.35 7.23
C HIS A 52 4.68 -3.13 6.42
N PHE A 53 5.91 -2.64 6.64
CA PHE A 53 6.47 -1.50 5.92
C PHE A 53 6.79 -1.87 4.47
N THR A 54 7.38 -3.04 4.24
CA THR A 54 7.61 -3.55 2.88
C THR A 54 6.29 -3.68 2.12
N PHE A 55 5.28 -4.32 2.74
CA PHE A 55 3.96 -4.49 2.13
C PHE A 55 3.34 -3.16 1.73
N VAL A 56 3.31 -2.18 2.65
CA VAL A 56 2.75 -0.85 2.38
C VAL A 56 3.47 -0.19 1.21
N THR A 57 4.80 -0.24 1.17
CA THR A 57 5.58 0.44 0.13
C THR A 57 5.34 -0.18 -1.26
N VAL A 58 5.32 -1.52 -1.35
CA VAL A 58 5.09 -2.20 -2.63
C VAL A 58 3.64 -2.05 -3.08
N LEU A 59 2.66 -2.06 -2.16
CA LEU A 59 1.26 -1.80 -2.47
C LEU A 59 1.04 -0.37 -2.99
N CYS A 60 1.69 0.63 -2.37
CA CYS A 60 1.67 2.01 -2.88
C CYS A 60 2.25 2.09 -4.29
N ALA A 61 3.37 1.40 -4.56
CA ALA A 61 3.94 1.36 -5.90
C ALA A 61 2.97 0.73 -6.91
N CYS A 62 2.31 -0.39 -6.57
CA CYS A 62 1.30 -1.03 -7.43
C CYS A 62 0.11 -0.09 -7.68
N ALA A 63 -0.29 0.69 -6.68
CA ALA A 63 -1.33 1.70 -6.82
C ALA A 63 -0.91 2.77 -7.85
N SER A 64 0.31 3.31 -7.72
CA SER A 64 0.84 4.35 -8.60
C SER A 64 0.98 3.92 -10.06
N VAL A 65 1.31 2.64 -10.31
CA VAL A 65 1.41 2.09 -11.68
C VAL A 65 0.14 1.35 -12.14
N ALA A 66 -0.92 1.35 -11.31
CA ALA A 66 -2.21 0.69 -11.55
C ALA A 66 -2.10 -0.81 -11.93
N THR A 67 -1.19 -1.57 -11.31
CA THR A 67 -0.95 -2.99 -11.59
C THR A 67 -1.77 -3.92 -10.68
N LEU A 68 -3.03 -4.17 -11.05
CA LEU A 68 -3.97 -4.97 -10.25
C LEU A 68 -3.45 -6.38 -9.92
N GLU A 69 -2.90 -7.09 -10.91
CA GLU A 69 -2.44 -8.48 -10.74
C GLU A 69 -1.38 -8.60 -9.64
N ARG A 70 -0.37 -7.72 -9.67
CA ARG A 70 0.68 -7.65 -8.65
C ARG A 70 0.13 -7.24 -7.29
N GLY A 71 -0.81 -6.30 -7.27
CA GLY A 71 -1.54 -5.94 -6.06
C GLY A 71 -2.30 -7.10 -5.42
N MET A 72 -2.90 -7.99 -6.23
CA MET A 72 -3.59 -9.18 -5.75
C MET A 72 -2.63 -10.25 -5.21
N GLU A 73 -1.49 -10.48 -5.88
CA GLU A 73 -0.43 -11.35 -5.38
C GLU A 73 0.08 -10.89 -4.00
N LEU A 74 0.25 -9.56 -3.83
CA LEU A 74 0.61 -8.94 -2.56
C LEU A 74 -0.48 -9.09 -1.50
N HIS A 75 -1.74 -8.89 -1.86
CA HIS A 75 -2.85 -9.09 -0.94
C HIS A 75 -2.88 -10.53 -0.42
N ALA A 76 -2.78 -11.53 -1.31
CA ALA A 76 -2.69 -12.93 -0.91
C ALA A 76 -1.46 -13.22 -0.03
N SER A 77 -0.33 -12.58 -0.31
CA SER A 77 0.87 -12.69 0.51
C SER A 77 0.71 -12.06 1.90
N ALA A 78 0.00 -10.94 2.01
CA ALA A 78 -0.32 -10.29 3.28
C ALA A 78 -1.22 -11.18 4.17
N LEU A 79 -2.20 -11.87 3.58
CA LEU A 79 -3.04 -12.85 4.28
C LEU A 79 -2.21 -14.02 4.83
N ARG A 80 -1.28 -14.57 4.02
CA ARG A 80 -0.36 -15.63 4.47
C ARG A 80 0.55 -15.16 5.60
N ALA A 81 0.94 -13.89 5.59
CA ALA A 81 1.75 -13.26 6.63
C ALA A 81 0.96 -12.82 7.88
N ARG A 82 -0.36 -13.07 7.92
CA ARG A 82 -1.27 -12.67 9.02
C ARG A 82 -1.29 -11.16 9.29
N LEU A 83 -1.21 -10.35 8.22
CA LEU A 83 -1.19 -8.89 8.29
C LEU A 83 -2.54 -8.24 7.96
N GLU A 84 -3.61 -9.02 7.83
CA GLU A 84 -4.97 -8.53 7.52
C GLU A 84 -5.54 -7.57 8.56
N SER A 85 -5.10 -7.69 9.81
CA SER A 85 -5.50 -6.80 10.91
C SER A 85 -4.65 -5.53 11.01
N ASN A 86 -3.55 -5.44 10.25
CA ASN A 86 -2.66 -4.29 10.29
C ASN A 86 -3.30 -3.09 9.55
N VAL A 87 -3.57 -2.02 10.28
CA VAL A 87 -4.25 -0.82 9.75
C VAL A 87 -3.50 -0.15 8.59
N LEU A 88 -2.16 -0.21 8.59
CA LEU A 88 -1.35 0.40 7.54
C LEU A 88 -1.44 -0.42 6.25
N VAL A 89 -1.35 -1.75 6.36
CA VAL A 89 -1.48 -2.68 5.22
C VAL A 89 -2.90 -2.61 4.64
N GLY A 90 -3.93 -2.63 5.51
CA GLY A 90 -5.32 -2.48 5.09
C GLY A 90 -5.57 -1.17 4.34
N GLY A 91 -5.06 -0.04 4.86
CA GLY A 91 -5.14 1.26 4.18
C GLY A 91 -4.47 1.26 2.80
N ALA A 92 -3.26 0.68 2.69
CA ALA A 92 -2.54 0.59 1.43
C ALA A 92 -3.26 -0.31 0.40
N LEU A 93 -3.90 -1.39 0.84
CA LEU A 93 -4.74 -2.25 0.00
C LEU A 93 -5.97 -1.51 -0.53
N VAL A 94 -6.66 -0.73 0.33
CA VAL A 94 -7.80 0.11 -0.08
C VAL A 94 -7.38 1.10 -1.16
N ALA A 95 -6.24 1.77 -0.97
CA ALA A 95 -5.70 2.71 -1.95
C ALA A 95 -5.34 2.00 -3.27
N MET A 96 -4.65 0.86 -3.20
CA MET A 96 -4.25 0.07 -4.37
C MET A 96 -5.45 -0.38 -5.20
N TYR A 97 -6.45 -1.02 -4.59
CA TYR A 97 -7.65 -1.45 -5.32
C TYR A 97 -8.45 -0.27 -5.89
N SER A 98 -8.53 0.85 -5.15
CA SER A 98 -9.19 2.06 -5.64
C SER A 98 -8.47 2.63 -6.87
N GLN A 99 -7.13 2.71 -6.85
CA GLN A 99 -6.35 3.23 -7.98
C GLN A 99 -6.37 2.28 -9.19
N CYS A 100 -6.47 0.97 -8.95
CA CYS A 100 -6.61 -0.07 -9.97
C CYS A 100 -8.04 -0.24 -10.51
N ARG A 101 -8.91 0.76 -10.30
CA ARG A 101 -10.32 0.76 -10.75
C ARG A 101 -11.19 -0.39 -10.21
N ARG A 102 -10.82 -0.96 -9.07
CA ARG A 102 -11.54 -2.04 -8.37
C ARG A 102 -12.11 -1.57 -7.04
N ILE A 103 -12.98 -0.57 -7.12
CA ILE A 103 -13.62 0.04 -5.94
C ILE A 103 -14.45 -0.95 -5.12
N ASP A 104 -14.97 -2.01 -5.77
CA ASP A 104 -15.65 -3.13 -5.14
C ASP A 104 -14.73 -3.91 -4.19
N PHE A 105 -13.47 -4.12 -4.58
CA PHE A 105 -12.48 -4.83 -3.77
C PHE A 105 -11.94 -3.91 -2.67
N ALA A 106 -11.75 -2.63 -2.98
CA ALA A 106 -11.37 -1.62 -2.00
C ALA A 106 -12.39 -1.54 -0.86
N LEU A 107 -13.69 -1.54 -1.17
CA LEU A 107 -14.76 -1.53 -0.16
C LEU A 107 -14.72 -2.79 0.71
N ARG A 108 -14.55 -3.98 0.12
CA ARG A 108 -14.47 -5.24 0.88
C ARG A 108 -13.31 -5.21 1.87
N VAL A 109 -12.13 -4.79 1.44
CA VAL A 109 -10.97 -4.64 2.34
C VAL A 109 -11.31 -3.63 3.43
N PHE A 110 -11.82 -2.46 3.05
CA PHE A 110 -12.20 -1.40 3.97
C PHE A 110 -13.19 -1.89 5.03
N ASP A 111 -14.19 -2.69 4.67
CA ASP A 111 -15.20 -3.24 5.58
C ASP A 111 -14.65 -4.33 6.51
N MET A 112 -13.68 -5.12 6.04
CA MET A 112 -13.00 -6.15 6.85
C MET A 112 -11.97 -5.58 7.84
N MET A 113 -11.53 -4.33 7.68
CA MET A 113 -10.54 -3.72 8.59
C MET A 113 -11.10 -3.57 10.02
N PRO A 114 -10.44 -4.13 11.05
CA PRO A 114 -10.90 -4.02 12.44
C PRO A 114 -10.73 -2.59 12.99
N LYS A 115 -9.68 -1.90 12.54
CA LYS A 115 -9.42 -0.48 12.84
C LYS A 115 -9.18 0.26 11.53
N ARG A 116 -9.71 1.47 11.42
CA ARG A 116 -9.55 2.36 10.25
C ARG A 116 -8.92 3.65 10.71
N ASN A 117 -7.84 4.07 10.05
CA ASN A 117 -7.21 5.36 10.26
C ASN A 117 -7.67 6.36 9.18
N VAL A 118 -7.34 7.64 9.37
CA VAL A 118 -7.65 8.73 8.44
C VAL A 118 -7.24 8.39 7.00
N TYR A 119 -6.07 7.78 6.81
CA TYR A 119 -5.60 7.36 5.48
C TYR A 119 -6.53 6.37 4.79
N SER A 120 -7.01 5.33 5.48
CA SER A 120 -7.93 4.34 4.92
C SER A 120 -9.30 4.95 4.57
N TRP A 121 -9.82 5.87 5.40
CA TRP A 121 -11.04 6.61 5.11
C TRP A 121 -10.90 7.48 3.87
N ASN A 122 -9.85 8.31 3.83
CA ASN A 122 -9.57 9.20 2.72
C ASN A 122 -9.39 8.42 1.41
N SER A 123 -8.67 7.30 1.45
CA SER A 123 -8.47 6.43 0.28
C SER A 123 -9.79 5.93 -0.29
N MET A 124 -10.72 5.49 0.56
CA MET A 124 -12.03 5.00 0.11
C MET A 124 -12.94 6.15 -0.38
N ILE A 125 -12.95 7.29 0.31
CA ILE A 125 -13.73 8.48 -0.07
C ILE A 125 -13.26 9.00 -1.43
N SER A 126 -11.95 9.21 -1.61
CA SER A 126 -11.36 9.61 -2.89
C SER A 126 -11.57 8.56 -3.97
N GLY A 127 -11.52 7.26 -3.60
CA GLY A 127 -11.89 6.16 -4.47
C GLY A 127 -13.31 6.34 -5.02
N TYR A 128 -14.32 6.49 -4.17
CA TYR A 128 -15.69 6.69 -4.61
C TYR A 128 -15.87 7.95 -5.47
N ALA A 129 -15.26 9.07 -5.08
CA ALA A 129 -15.34 10.32 -5.85
C ALA A 129 -14.79 10.15 -7.28
N ARG A 130 -13.61 9.50 -7.42
CA ARG A 130 -12.98 9.25 -8.73
C ARG A 130 -13.77 8.30 -9.63
N HIS A 131 -14.62 7.45 -9.06
CA HIS A 131 -15.45 6.51 -9.81
C HIS A 131 -16.87 7.04 -10.07
N GLY A 132 -17.13 8.32 -9.79
CA GLY A 132 -18.43 8.95 -10.03
C GLY A 132 -19.48 8.67 -8.94
N TYR A 133 -19.09 8.05 -7.82
CA TYR A 133 -19.99 7.73 -6.71
C TYR A 133 -19.97 8.82 -5.62
N GLY A 134 -20.14 10.09 -6.02
CA GLY A 134 -20.01 11.24 -5.12
C GLY A 134 -20.92 11.17 -3.89
N GLU A 135 -22.16 10.71 -4.04
CA GLU A 135 -23.09 10.55 -2.93
C GLU A 135 -22.62 9.49 -1.90
N LYS A 136 -22.02 8.38 -2.37
CA LYS A 136 -21.39 7.38 -1.49
C LYS A 136 -20.17 7.95 -0.78
N ALA A 137 -19.37 8.77 -1.46
CA ALA A 137 -18.23 9.46 -0.87
C ALA A 137 -18.66 10.40 0.27
N LEU A 138 -19.70 11.20 0.06
CA LEU A 138 -20.26 12.11 1.08
C LEU A 138 -20.81 11.35 2.28
N ARG A 139 -21.58 10.27 2.06
CA ARG A 139 -22.05 9.40 3.17
C ARG A 139 -20.90 8.83 3.98
N LEU A 140 -19.84 8.37 3.30
CA LEU A 140 -18.68 7.80 3.96
C LEU A 140 -17.89 8.86 4.75
N PHE A 141 -17.79 10.08 4.22
CA PHE A 141 -17.23 11.23 4.93
C PHE A 141 -18.02 11.58 6.20
N SER A 142 -19.36 11.64 6.13
CA SER A 142 -20.19 11.87 7.31
C SER A 142 -19.98 10.79 8.38
N ARG A 143 -19.87 9.51 7.97
CA ARG A 143 -19.57 8.40 8.88
C ARG A 143 -18.18 8.53 9.51
N MET A 144 -17.17 8.96 8.75
CA MET A 144 -15.82 9.23 9.27
C MET A 144 -15.87 10.28 10.39
N VAL A 145 -16.54 11.40 10.14
CA VAL A 145 -16.67 12.50 11.12
C VAL A 145 -17.40 12.04 12.39
N GLN A 146 -18.50 11.29 12.25
CA GLN A 146 -19.23 10.72 13.39
C GLN A 146 -18.40 9.73 14.21
N SER A 147 -17.43 9.05 13.60
CA SER A 147 -16.53 8.13 14.30
C SER A 147 -15.41 8.82 15.10
N GLY A 148 -15.40 10.16 15.15
CA GLY A 148 -14.42 10.95 15.90
C GLY A 148 -13.01 10.96 15.28
N GLN A 149 -12.86 10.45 14.05
CA GLN A 149 -11.60 10.51 13.32
C GLN A 149 -11.37 11.96 12.86
N ARG A 150 -10.34 12.61 13.42
CA ARG A 150 -9.97 13.98 13.07
C ARG A 150 -9.57 14.02 11.60
N LEU A 151 -10.12 14.99 10.86
CA LEU A 151 -9.76 15.25 9.47
C LEU A 151 -8.33 15.79 9.42
N ASP A 152 -7.33 14.92 9.38
CA ASP A 152 -5.99 15.39 9.05
C ASP A 152 -6.00 15.81 7.59
N HIS A 153 -5.57 17.05 7.36
CA HIS A 153 -5.68 17.79 6.12
C HIS A 153 -5.31 16.94 4.90
N ILE A 154 -6.14 17.08 3.87
CA ILE A 154 -6.02 16.48 2.54
C ILE A 154 -4.61 16.75 1.99
N CYS A 155 -3.71 15.77 2.08
CA CYS A 155 -2.58 15.66 1.18
C CYS A 155 -2.97 14.68 0.07
N GLN A 156 -3.55 15.23 -0.99
CA GLN A 156 -3.44 14.66 -2.32
C GLN A 156 -1.94 14.63 -2.67
N CYS A 157 -1.41 13.46 -3.00
CA CYS A 157 -0.30 13.41 -3.95
C CYS A 157 -0.88 12.89 -5.27
N SER A 158 -0.95 13.82 -6.22
CA SER A 158 -0.89 13.62 -7.67
C SER A 158 0.32 12.79 -8.07
#